data_AF-A0A933PNM5-F1
#
_entry.id   AF-A0A933PNM5-F1
#
_cell.length_a   1.000
_cell.length_b   1.000
_cell.length_c   1.000
_cell.angle_alpha   90.00
_cell.angle_beta   90.00
_cell.angle_gamma   90.00
#
_symmetry.space_group_name_H-M   'P 1'
#
loop_
_entity.id
_entity.type
_entity.pdbx_description
1 polymer ?
#
loop_
_entity_poly.entity_id
_entity_poly.type
_entity_poly.pdbx_seq_one_letter_code
_entity_poly.pdbx_strand_id
1 'polypeptide(L)'
;MSAMLALNPSIPRNVLRRALKVPVLVHVFRETDAITVRTFAEIDPFPDDGPYGNEAEARVLLASHLAAIPGVRHYGAQANEPEMFFRREWLDGSPGRPLRLLSAATLDRRWPLGSGEWTDFATWVWPIQPDGKLGTPFNRELLTRESRSQKWRLFTGQEVSSAFQLFLPFAGWNFDSCQTYILAHPRQGFVANFPIDHDLGETDEPNLFKFQEPRIVIGGPGTIPAGERLDLPVRLQWNDGSLIADAETLLFAEAVSGFLPRSRVEIAQGEGSLRVMALGLDAGERVRIKLGFRNWLGATDKLLSVI
;
A
#
# COMPACT_ATOMS: atom_id res chain seq x y z
N MET A 1 -25.30 -22.03 10.05
CA MET A 1 -26.19 -20.87 9.86
C MET A 1 -25.34 -19.72 9.37
N SER A 2 -25.19 -19.58 8.05
CA SER A 2 -24.35 -18.52 7.45
C SER A 2 -25.13 -17.21 7.39
N ALA A 3 -24.66 -16.20 8.11
CA ALA A 3 -25.17 -14.85 7.97
C ALA A 3 -24.62 -14.24 6.67
N MET A 4 -25.51 -14.02 5.70
CA MET A 4 -25.22 -13.26 4.49
C MET A 4 -25.16 -11.78 4.90
N LEU A 5 -23.95 -11.21 4.95
CA LEU A 5 -23.76 -9.78 5.20
C LEU A 5 -24.33 -8.98 4.02
N ALA A 6 -25.32 -8.14 4.31
CA ALA A 6 -25.96 -7.28 3.32
C ALA A 6 -24.99 -6.21 2.82
N LEU A 7 -24.94 -6.05 1.50
CA LEU A 7 -24.13 -5.07 0.77
C LEU A 7 -24.48 -3.63 1.19
N ASN A 8 -23.45 -2.80 1.41
CA ASN A 8 -23.60 -1.36 1.57
C ASN A 8 -23.98 -0.72 0.20
N PRO A 9 -25.13 -0.05 0.07
CA PRO A 9 -25.65 0.46 -1.22
C PRO A 9 -24.92 1.70 -1.76
N SER A 10 -23.90 2.21 -1.06
CA SER A 10 -23.18 3.44 -1.45
C SER A 10 -22.06 3.26 -2.47
N ILE A 11 -21.68 2.01 -2.81
CA ILE A 11 -20.69 1.73 -3.85
C ILE A 11 -21.42 1.52 -5.19
N PRO A 12 -21.17 2.35 -6.23
CA PRO A 12 -21.71 2.07 -7.54
C PRO A 12 -21.08 0.75 -8.03
N ARG A 13 -21.87 -0.32 -8.06
CA ARG A 13 -21.53 -1.69 -8.55
C ARG A 13 -20.84 -1.74 -9.92
N ASN A 14 -20.73 -0.61 -10.63
CA ASN A 14 -20.31 -0.46 -12.01
C ASN A 14 -18.86 0.01 -12.22
N VAL A 15 -18.15 0.51 -11.21
CA VAL A 15 -16.84 1.17 -11.43
C VAL A 15 -15.70 0.15 -11.54
N LEU A 16 -15.54 -0.73 -10.54
CA LEU A 16 -14.54 -1.81 -10.60
C LEU A 16 -14.82 -2.78 -11.76
N ARG A 17 -16.10 -3.07 -12.03
CA ARG A 17 -16.54 -3.99 -13.12
C ARG A 17 -16.21 -3.50 -14.54
N ARG A 18 -15.93 -2.20 -14.72
CA ARG A 18 -15.59 -1.62 -16.03
C ARG A 18 -14.09 -1.59 -16.30
N ALA A 19 -13.26 -1.64 -15.26
CA ALA A 19 -11.83 -1.44 -15.38
C ALA A 19 -11.07 -2.66 -15.90
N LEU A 20 -11.56 -3.89 -15.69
CA LEU A 20 -10.90 -5.11 -16.19
C LEU A 20 -11.82 -5.89 -17.16
N LYS A 21 -11.42 -5.94 -18.43
CA LYS A 21 -12.25 -6.51 -19.51
C LYS A 21 -11.95 -7.99 -19.80
N VAL A 22 -10.84 -8.51 -19.29
CA VAL A 22 -10.41 -9.90 -19.47
C VAL A 22 -10.28 -10.65 -18.14
N PRO A 23 -10.56 -11.96 -18.08
CA PRO A 23 -10.18 -12.78 -16.95
C PRO A 23 -8.66 -12.84 -16.80
N VAL A 24 -8.17 -12.69 -15.57
CA VAL A 24 -6.74 -12.81 -15.27
C VAL A 24 -6.51 -13.64 -14.01
N LEU A 25 -5.41 -14.38 -13.98
CA LEU A 25 -4.82 -14.89 -12.75
C LEU A 25 -3.73 -13.93 -12.30
N VAL A 26 -3.82 -13.44 -11.06
CA VAL A 26 -2.78 -12.64 -10.42
C VAL A 26 -1.92 -13.56 -9.57
N HIS A 27 -0.61 -13.56 -9.81
CA HIS A 27 0.37 -14.27 -9.00
C HIS A 27 1.25 -13.26 -8.28
N VAL A 28 1.34 -13.35 -6.96
CA VAL A 28 2.18 -12.47 -6.14
C VAL A 28 3.25 -13.29 -5.43
N PHE A 29 4.50 -12.92 -5.67
CA PHE A 29 5.64 -13.52 -5.02
C PHE A 29 6.31 -12.47 -4.14
N ARG A 30 6.38 -12.76 -2.84
CA ARG A 30 7.01 -11.91 -1.83
C ARG A 30 8.33 -12.54 -1.37
N GLU A 31 9.36 -11.71 -1.38
CA GLU A 31 10.64 -11.90 -0.73
C GLU A 31 10.80 -10.81 0.35
N THR A 32 11.84 -10.91 1.17
CA THR A 32 12.11 -9.94 2.23
C THR A 32 12.21 -8.49 1.71
N ASP A 33 12.85 -8.28 0.55
CA ASP A 33 13.14 -6.96 -0.03
C ASP A 33 12.54 -6.72 -1.41
N ALA A 34 11.79 -7.70 -1.96
CA ALA A 34 11.13 -7.56 -3.25
C ALA A 34 9.71 -8.14 -3.25
N ILE A 35 8.80 -7.48 -3.97
CA ILE A 35 7.49 -8.05 -4.32
C ILE A 35 7.35 -8.03 -5.83
N THR A 36 7.07 -9.19 -6.41
CA THR A 36 6.78 -9.34 -7.83
C THR A 36 5.33 -9.76 -8.03
N VAL A 37 4.60 -8.99 -8.82
CA VAL A 37 3.22 -9.29 -9.24
C VAL A 37 3.24 -9.65 -10.71
N ARG A 38 2.49 -10.69 -11.08
CA ARG A 38 2.34 -11.15 -12.46
C ARG A 38 0.86 -11.34 -12.78
N THR A 39 0.51 -11.12 -14.04
CA THR A 39 -0.83 -11.40 -14.54
C THR A 39 -0.78 -12.39 -15.68
N PHE A 40 -1.71 -13.34 -15.68
CA PHE A 40 -1.83 -14.36 -16.71
C PHE A 40 -3.24 -14.37 -17.29
N ALA A 41 -3.37 -14.69 -18.58
CA ALA A 41 -4.64 -15.02 -19.20
C ALA A 41 -4.70 -16.52 -19.48
N GLU A 42 -5.87 -17.14 -19.25
CA GLU A 42 -6.13 -18.48 -19.76
C GLU A 42 -6.13 -18.49 -21.28
N ILE A 43 -5.51 -19.51 -21.85
CA ILE A 43 -5.48 -19.76 -23.30
C ILE A 43 -5.92 -21.20 -23.59
N ASP A 44 -6.40 -21.41 -24.81
CA ASP A 44 -6.82 -22.71 -25.34
C ASP A 44 -6.68 -22.67 -26.87
N PRO A 45 -5.89 -23.56 -27.52
CA PRO A 45 -5.11 -24.67 -26.95
C PRO A 45 -3.76 -24.24 -26.33
N PHE A 46 -3.07 -25.18 -25.67
CA PHE A 46 -1.64 -25.02 -25.34
C PHE A 46 -0.83 -24.98 -26.65
N PRO A 47 0.06 -24.01 -26.87
CA PRO A 47 0.90 -24.01 -28.06
C PRO A 47 1.88 -25.19 -28.01
N ASP A 48 1.86 -26.07 -29.01
CA ASP A 48 2.77 -27.21 -29.11
C ASP A 48 4.26 -26.79 -29.17
N ASP A 49 4.52 -25.54 -29.56
CA ASP A 49 5.85 -24.98 -29.82
C ASP A 49 6.29 -23.94 -28.76
N GLY A 50 5.60 -23.90 -27.61
CA GLY A 50 5.91 -22.95 -26.53
C GLY A 50 7.35 -23.12 -26.02
N PRO A 51 8.06 -22.04 -25.64
CA PRO A 51 9.50 -22.08 -25.35
C PRO A 51 9.93 -22.94 -24.15
N TYR A 52 9.01 -23.55 -23.40
CA TYR A 52 9.30 -24.25 -22.15
C TYR A 52 8.72 -25.66 -22.16
N GLY A 53 9.61 -26.65 -22.22
CA GLY A 53 9.29 -28.06 -22.47
C GLY A 53 8.95 -28.86 -21.21
N ASN A 54 9.14 -28.33 -20.00
CA ASN A 54 8.80 -29.01 -18.74
C ASN A 54 8.62 -28.08 -17.50
N GLU A 55 8.06 -28.64 -16.43
CA GLU A 55 7.77 -27.95 -15.16
C GLU A 55 9.01 -27.38 -14.46
N ALA A 56 10.16 -28.07 -14.54
CA ALA A 56 11.38 -27.65 -13.86
C ALA A 56 11.92 -26.35 -14.47
N GLU A 57 11.92 -26.24 -15.79
CA GLU A 57 12.27 -25.00 -16.51
C GLU A 57 11.29 -23.87 -16.17
N ALA A 58 9.99 -24.15 -16.13
CA ALA A 58 8.99 -23.16 -15.76
C ALA A 58 9.15 -22.68 -14.31
N ARG A 59 9.49 -23.58 -13.38
CA ARG A 59 9.81 -23.23 -11.98
C ARG A 59 11.10 -22.44 -11.89
N VAL A 60 12.13 -22.82 -12.65
CA VAL A 60 13.38 -22.06 -12.75
C VAL A 60 13.14 -20.69 -13.36
N LEU A 61 12.23 -20.52 -14.32
CA LEU A 61 11.85 -19.22 -14.89
C LEU A 61 11.01 -18.38 -13.95
N LEU A 62 10.01 -19.00 -13.29
CA LEU A 62 9.26 -18.37 -12.21
C LEU A 62 10.21 -17.91 -11.11
N ALA A 63 11.33 -18.61 -10.89
CA ALA A 63 12.38 -18.27 -9.95
C ALA A 63 13.45 -17.30 -10.50
N SER A 64 13.84 -17.38 -11.77
CA SER A 64 14.94 -16.61 -12.37
C SER A 64 14.49 -15.24 -12.85
N HIS A 65 13.22 -15.10 -13.23
CA HIS A 65 12.57 -13.78 -13.37
C HIS A 65 12.38 -13.07 -12.01
N LEU A 66 12.65 -13.73 -10.86
CA LEU A 66 12.76 -13.07 -9.54
C LEU A 66 14.14 -12.45 -9.32
N ALA A 67 15.19 -12.97 -9.97
CA ALA A 67 16.57 -12.55 -9.74
C ALA A 67 17.05 -11.43 -10.68
N ALA A 68 16.35 -11.18 -11.80
CA ALA A 68 16.90 -10.42 -12.93
C ALA A 68 16.25 -9.06 -13.23
N ILE A 69 15.38 -8.51 -12.38
CA ILE A 69 14.73 -7.21 -12.67
C ILE A 69 14.87 -6.24 -11.48
N PRO A 70 15.92 -5.42 -11.48
CA PRO A 70 16.09 -4.37 -10.47
C PRO A 70 15.06 -3.23 -10.66
N GLY A 71 14.40 -2.83 -9.57
CA GLY A 71 13.61 -1.59 -9.46
C GLY A 71 12.11 -1.69 -9.74
N VAL A 72 11.44 -0.53 -9.76
CA VAL A 72 10.02 -0.37 -10.13
C VAL A 72 9.88 -0.45 -11.65
N ARG A 73 9.92 -1.67 -12.20
CA ARG A 73 9.77 -1.87 -13.65
C ARG A 73 8.49 -2.61 -13.98
N HIS A 74 7.81 -2.10 -15.00
CA HIS A 74 6.75 -2.80 -15.72
C HIS A 74 7.38 -3.59 -16.86
N TYR A 75 7.08 -4.89 -16.89
CA TYR A 75 7.35 -5.77 -18.00
C TYR A 75 6.03 -6.02 -18.72
N GLY A 76 5.76 -5.25 -19.78
CA GLY A 76 4.84 -5.70 -20.81
C GLY A 76 5.65 -6.53 -21.78
N ALA A 77 5.08 -7.62 -22.31
CA ALA A 77 5.70 -8.35 -23.40
C ALA A 77 6.18 -7.35 -24.46
N GLN A 78 7.50 -7.14 -24.56
CA GLN A 78 8.03 -6.31 -25.63
C GLN A 78 7.75 -7.02 -26.95
N ALA A 79 7.57 -6.28 -28.04
CA ALA A 79 7.18 -6.84 -29.33
C ALA A 79 8.13 -7.94 -29.88
N ASN A 80 9.30 -8.12 -29.25
CA ASN A 80 10.35 -9.07 -29.65
C ASN A 80 10.70 -10.11 -28.56
N GLU A 81 9.95 -10.18 -27.46
CA GLU A 81 10.18 -11.19 -26.43
C GLU A 81 9.28 -12.41 -26.66
N PRO A 82 9.80 -13.63 -26.45
CA PRO A 82 9.00 -14.83 -26.63
C PRO A 82 7.82 -14.84 -25.66
N GLU A 83 6.61 -15.12 -26.17
CA GLU A 83 5.44 -15.31 -25.32
C GLU A 83 5.70 -16.48 -24.36
N MET A 84 5.39 -16.27 -23.08
CA MET A 84 5.62 -17.27 -22.04
C MET A 84 4.31 -17.96 -21.66
N PHE A 85 4.31 -19.29 -21.73
CA PHE A 85 3.17 -20.14 -21.43
C PHE A 85 3.46 -21.06 -20.24
N PHE A 86 2.46 -21.25 -19.38
CA PHE A 86 2.56 -22.01 -18.14
C PHE A 86 1.35 -22.92 -18.00
N ARG A 87 1.53 -24.11 -17.45
CA ARG A 87 0.40 -24.89 -16.94
C ARG A 87 -0.08 -24.28 -15.63
N ARG A 88 -1.39 -24.23 -15.41
CA ARG A 88 -1.98 -23.72 -14.17
C ARG A 88 -1.49 -24.47 -12.94
N GLU A 89 -1.35 -25.79 -13.07
CA GLU A 89 -0.83 -26.71 -12.07
C GLU A 89 0.52 -26.27 -11.49
N TRP A 90 1.34 -25.56 -12.28
CA TRP A 90 2.66 -25.08 -11.83
C TRP A 90 2.59 -23.86 -10.92
N LEU A 91 1.47 -23.13 -10.94
CA LEU A 91 1.27 -21.92 -10.14
C LEU A 91 0.50 -22.20 -8.85
N ASP A 92 -0.66 -22.85 -8.95
CA ASP A 92 -1.57 -23.06 -7.82
C ASP A 92 -1.81 -24.54 -7.47
N GLY A 93 -1.12 -25.46 -8.17
CA GLY A 93 -1.29 -26.91 -7.97
C GLY A 93 -2.61 -27.47 -8.50
N SER A 94 -3.47 -26.63 -9.13
CA SER A 94 -4.77 -27.05 -9.63
C SER A 94 -4.74 -27.40 -11.12
N PRO A 95 -5.47 -28.46 -11.55
CA PRO A 95 -5.64 -28.73 -12.97
C PRO A 95 -6.39 -27.59 -13.62
N GLY A 96 -6.02 -27.22 -14.84
CA GLY A 96 -6.74 -26.19 -15.56
C GLY A 96 -6.13 -25.83 -16.89
N ARG A 97 -6.76 -24.82 -17.52
CA ARG A 97 -6.28 -24.29 -18.79
C ARG A 97 -4.89 -23.71 -18.64
N PRO A 98 -4.06 -23.82 -19.68
CA PRO A 98 -2.79 -23.14 -19.66
C PRO A 98 -2.94 -21.63 -19.67
N LEU A 99 -1.87 -21.00 -19.24
CA LEU A 99 -1.81 -19.60 -18.89
C LEU A 99 -0.72 -18.95 -19.70
N ARG A 100 -1.04 -17.87 -20.38
CA ARG A 100 -0.08 -16.98 -21.01
C ARG A 100 0.25 -15.84 -20.06
N LEU A 101 1.52 -15.57 -19.82
CA LEU A 101 1.94 -14.37 -19.08
C LEU A 101 1.56 -13.12 -19.89
N LEU A 102 0.79 -12.22 -19.29
CA LEU A 102 0.45 -10.93 -19.88
C LEU A 102 1.48 -9.86 -19.53
N SER A 103 1.87 -9.81 -18.24
CA SER A 103 2.81 -8.83 -17.73
C SER A 103 3.35 -9.21 -16.35
N ALA A 104 4.45 -8.58 -15.96
CA ALA A 104 5.03 -8.66 -14.62
C ALA A 104 5.44 -7.26 -14.15
N ALA A 105 5.37 -7.01 -12.84
CA ALA A 105 5.89 -5.79 -12.25
C ALA A 105 6.45 -6.05 -10.85
N THR A 106 7.64 -5.53 -10.60
CA THR A 106 8.38 -5.74 -9.36
C THR A 106 8.57 -4.42 -8.62
N LEU A 107 8.46 -4.46 -7.30
CA LEU A 107 8.94 -3.44 -6.38
C LEU A 107 10.11 -4.03 -5.60
N ASP A 108 11.31 -3.51 -5.82
CA ASP A 108 12.55 -4.00 -5.20
C ASP A 108 13.25 -2.88 -4.42
N ARG A 109 13.40 -3.06 -3.10
CA ARG A 109 14.04 -2.10 -2.19
C ARG A 109 15.55 -1.99 -2.40
N ARG A 110 16.17 -2.97 -3.04
CA ARG A 110 17.61 -2.98 -3.35
C ARG A 110 17.95 -1.99 -4.47
N TRP A 111 16.94 -1.53 -5.20
CA TRP A 111 17.09 -0.53 -6.24
C TRP A 111 16.89 0.89 -5.70
N PRO A 112 17.58 1.92 -6.24
CA PRO A 112 17.31 3.31 -5.87
C PRO A 112 15.86 3.69 -6.16
N LEU A 113 15.09 3.86 -5.09
CA LEU A 113 13.78 4.50 -5.10
C LEU A 113 13.94 5.98 -4.75
N GLY A 114 13.06 6.83 -5.28
CA GLY A 114 13.06 8.24 -4.91
C GLY A 114 12.85 8.42 -3.40
N SER A 115 13.51 9.39 -2.78
CA SER A 115 13.35 9.61 -1.33
C SER A 115 11.91 9.98 -0.92
N GLY A 116 11.13 10.56 -1.84
CA GLY A 116 9.70 10.77 -1.66
C GLY A 116 8.86 9.52 -1.98
N GLU A 117 9.39 8.61 -2.77
CA GLU A 117 8.72 7.40 -3.24
C GLU A 117 8.57 6.37 -2.13
N TRP A 118 9.70 6.07 -1.48
CA TRP A 118 9.79 5.15 -0.36
C TRP A 118 9.71 5.90 0.97
N THR A 119 8.52 5.88 1.59
CA THR A 119 8.26 6.62 2.84
C THR A 119 7.45 5.77 3.80
N ASP A 120 7.47 6.17 5.08
CA ASP A 120 6.53 5.66 6.08
C ASP A 120 5.07 5.91 5.64
N PHE A 121 4.18 5.08 6.17
CA PHE A 121 2.75 5.10 5.90
C PHE A 121 2.43 5.07 4.40
N ALA A 122 3.18 4.28 3.63
CA ALA A 122 2.97 4.15 2.19
C ALA A 122 1.95 3.05 1.89
N THR A 123 1.11 3.28 0.88
CA THR A 123 0.38 2.18 0.23
C THR A 123 0.86 2.05 -1.20
N TRP A 124 1.54 0.95 -1.48
CA TRP A 124 1.95 0.55 -2.81
C TRP A 124 0.84 -0.18 -3.54
N VAL A 125 0.62 0.20 -4.79
CA VAL A 125 -0.44 -0.31 -5.64
C VAL A 125 0.17 -0.85 -6.93
N TRP A 126 -0.24 -2.04 -7.33
CA TRP A 126 0.03 -2.59 -8.65
C TRP A 126 -1.22 -2.39 -9.52
N PRO A 127 -1.28 -1.32 -10.32
CA PRO A 127 -2.43 -1.08 -11.17
C PRO A 127 -2.51 -2.16 -12.26
N ILE A 128 -3.74 -2.51 -12.66
CA ILE A 128 -4.00 -3.42 -13.79
C ILE A 128 -4.96 -2.75 -14.79
N GLN A 129 -4.55 -2.77 -16.05
CA GLN A 129 -5.25 -2.18 -17.17
C GLN A 129 -6.42 -3.06 -17.65
N PRO A 130 -7.33 -2.53 -18.49
CA PRO A 130 -8.44 -3.30 -19.04
C PRO A 130 -8.06 -4.57 -19.79
N ASP A 131 -6.88 -4.62 -20.40
CA ASP A 131 -6.34 -5.79 -21.11
C ASP A 131 -5.63 -6.80 -20.18
N GLY A 132 -5.64 -6.55 -18.87
CA GLY A 132 -5.02 -7.41 -17.87
C GLY A 132 -3.52 -7.20 -17.67
N LYS A 133 -2.89 -6.24 -18.38
CA LYS A 133 -1.49 -5.88 -18.14
C LYS A 133 -1.35 -4.99 -16.92
N LEU A 134 -0.26 -5.15 -16.20
CA LEU A 134 0.09 -4.33 -15.05
C LEU A 134 0.50 -2.93 -15.53
N GLY A 135 0.48 -1.96 -14.64
CA GLY A 135 1.25 -0.73 -14.80
C GLY A 135 2.44 -0.72 -13.87
N THR A 136 3.20 0.36 -13.91
CA THR A 136 4.29 0.62 -12.95
C THR A 136 3.70 0.72 -11.54
N PRO A 137 4.22 -0.07 -10.56
CA PRO A 137 3.80 0.05 -9.18
C PRO A 137 4.05 1.47 -8.65
N PHE A 138 3.18 1.97 -7.80
CA PHE A 138 3.36 3.31 -7.24
C PHE A 138 2.83 3.41 -5.81
N ASN A 139 3.43 4.30 -5.04
CA ASN A 139 2.91 4.70 -3.74
C ASN A 139 1.75 5.69 -3.93
N ARG A 140 0.52 5.29 -3.61
CA ARG A 140 -0.66 6.12 -3.85
C ARG A 140 -0.71 7.37 -2.96
N GLU A 141 -0.02 7.37 -1.82
CA GLU A 141 -0.03 8.51 -0.89
C GLU A 141 0.74 9.73 -1.44
N LEU A 142 1.61 9.48 -2.42
CA LEU A 142 2.27 10.52 -3.22
C LEU A 142 1.37 11.14 -4.27
N LEU A 143 0.37 10.40 -4.72
CA LEU A 143 -0.53 10.89 -5.74
C LEU A 143 -1.51 11.90 -5.13
N THR A 144 -2.21 12.55 -6.05
CA THR A 144 -3.03 13.76 -5.87
C THR A 144 -4.05 13.69 -4.73
N ARG A 145 -4.71 14.81 -4.42
CA ARG A 145 -5.78 14.90 -3.40
C ARG A 145 -6.83 13.78 -3.51
N GLU A 146 -7.07 13.27 -4.71
CA GLU A 146 -7.99 12.19 -5.03
C GLU A 146 -7.63 10.88 -4.31
N SER A 147 -6.35 10.50 -4.25
CA SER A 147 -5.92 9.28 -3.54
C SER A 147 -6.22 9.36 -2.04
N ARG A 148 -6.15 10.57 -1.48
CA ARG A 148 -6.36 10.88 -0.06
C ARG A 148 -7.84 11.03 0.34
N SER A 149 -8.70 11.42 -0.58
CA SER A 149 -10.11 11.69 -0.29
C SER A 149 -11.00 10.46 -0.41
N GLN A 150 -10.91 9.73 -1.53
CA GLN A 150 -11.68 8.54 -1.82
C GLN A 150 -10.85 7.64 -2.74
N LYS A 151 -10.34 6.53 -2.20
CA LYS A 151 -9.37 5.61 -2.84
C LYS A 151 -9.78 5.19 -4.27
N TRP A 152 -11.09 5.06 -4.54
CA TRP A 152 -11.63 4.69 -5.86
C TRP A 152 -11.51 5.78 -6.92
N ARG A 153 -11.47 7.07 -6.55
CA ARG A 153 -11.40 8.17 -7.54
C ARG A 153 -10.12 8.11 -8.36
N LEU A 154 -9.03 7.66 -7.73
CA LEU A 154 -7.76 7.43 -8.40
C LEU A 154 -7.91 6.36 -9.49
N PHE A 155 -8.45 5.20 -9.13
CA PHE A 155 -8.66 4.06 -10.03
C PHE A 155 -9.64 4.39 -11.16
N THR A 156 -10.75 5.07 -10.83
CA THR A 156 -11.74 5.52 -11.83
C THR A 156 -11.14 6.54 -12.78
N GLY A 157 -10.43 7.54 -12.26
CA GLY A 157 -9.83 8.61 -13.08
C GLY A 157 -8.73 8.09 -14.00
N GLN A 158 -8.04 7.03 -13.60
CA GLN A 158 -7.02 6.37 -14.41
C GLN A 158 -7.57 5.22 -15.28
N GLU A 159 -8.86 4.88 -15.15
CA GLU A 159 -9.48 3.73 -15.81
C GLU A 159 -8.73 2.40 -15.58
N VAL A 160 -8.13 2.22 -14.40
CA VAL A 160 -7.40 1.01 -14.00
C VAL A 160 -8.06 0.35 -12.79
N SER A 161 -7.83 -0.95 -12.63
CA SER A 161 -8.11 -1.69 -11.40
C SER A 161 -6.81 -1.87 -10.60
N SER A 162 -6.87 -2.57 -9.47
CA SER A 162 -5.73 -2.91 -8.63
C SER A 162 -5.54 -4.42 -8.62
N ALA A 163 -4.38 -4.91 -9.06
CA ALA A 163 -4.05 -6.34 -8.95
C ALA A 163 -3.66 -6.73 -7.52
N PHE A 164 -2.95 -5.84 -6.82
CA PHE A 164 -2.39 -6.09 -5.50
C PHE A 164 -2.08 -4.77 -4.79
N GLN A 165 -2.25 -4.74 -3.46
CA GLN A 165 -1.83 -3.60 -2.64
C GLN A 165 -1.03 -4.07 -1.42
N LEU A 166 -0.01 -3.28 -1.10
CA LEU A 166 0.84 -3.45 0.07
C LEU A 166 0.77 -2.17 0.90
N PHE A 167 0.44 -2.31 2.18
CA PHE A 167 0.63 -1.26 3.17
C PHE A 167 1.97 -1.43 3.89
N LEU A 168 2.77 -0.38 3.82
CA LEU A 168 4.08 -0.25 4.46
C LEU A 168 3.95 0.79 5.59
N PRO A 169 3.79 0.36 6.86
CA PRO A 169 3.69 1.26 7.99
C PRO A 169 4.95 2.11 8.16
N PHE A 170 6.12 1.48 8.06
CA PHE A 170 7.42 2.12 8.26
C PHE A 170 8.41 1.71 7.17
N ALA A 171 9.12 2.68 6.60
CA ALA A 171 10.06 2.50 5.49
C ALA A 171 11.25 1.59 5.84
N GLY A 172 11.58 1.50 7.13
CA GLY A 172 12.64 0.60 7.62
C GLY A 172 12.25 -0.88 7.58
N TRP A 173 10.96 -1.18 7.59
CA TRP A 173 10.48 -2.56 7.67
C TRP A 173 10.67 -3.33 6.36
N ASN A 174 10.81 -4.65 6.50
CA ASN A 174 10.81 -5.57 5.37
C ASN A 174 9.37 -5.89 4.91
N PHE A 175 9.22 -6.55 3.76
CA PHE A 175 7.90 -6.90 3.26
C PHE A 175 7.18 -7.99 4.05
N ASP A 176 7.91 -8.77 4.87
CA ASP A 176 7.32 -9.79 5.74
C ASP A 176 6.54 -9.17 6.91
N SER A 177 6.93 -7.98 7.37
CA SER A 177 6.24 -7.18 8.38
C SER A 177 5.13 -6.27 7.81
N CYS A 178 4.91 -6.29 6.49
CA CYS A 178 3.92 -5.45 5.84
C CYS A 178 2.57 -6.15 5.71
N GLN A 179 1.50 -5.36 5.75
CA GLN A 179 0.15 -5.84 5.53
C GLN A 179 -0.19 -5.80 4.04
N THR A 180 -0.87 -6.84 3.55
CA THR A 180 -1.25 -6.96 2.14
C THR A 180 -2.76 -7.08 2.01
N TYR A 181 -3.34 -6.49 0.99
CA TYR A 181 -4.75 -6.67 0.69
C TYR A 181 -5.03 -6.68 -0.81
N ILE A 182 -6.09 -7.39 -1.17
CA ILE A 182 -6.50 -7.60 -2.56
C ILE A 182 -7.90 -6.99 -2.72
N LEU A 183 -8.02 -6.04 -3.63
CA LEU A 183 -9.32 -5.58 -4.10
C LEU A 183 -9.76 -6.53 -5.22
N ALA A 184 -10.39 -7.64 -4.86
CA ALA A 184 -10.67 -8.71 -5.79
C ALA A 184 -11.77 -8.31 -6.80
N HIS A 185 -11.38 -8.15 -8.06
CA HIS A 185 -12.34 -8.07 -9.15
C HIS A 185 -12.93 -9.47 -9.43
N PRO A 186 -14.23 -9.64 -9.76
CA PRO A 186 -14.83 -10.96 -10.02
C PRO A 186 -14.18 -11.77 -11.16
N ARG A 187 -13.35 -11.11 -11.99
CA ARG A 187 -12.58 -11.73 -13.08
C ARG A 187 -11.10 -11.95 -12.73
N GLN A 188 -10.70 -11.75 -11.47
CA GLN A 188 -9.35 -12.00 -10.99
C GLN A 188 -9.32 -13.27 -10.15
N GLY A 189 -8.52 -14.25 -10.57
CA GLY A 189 -8.01 -15.29 -9.68
C GLY A 189 -6.76 -14.78 -8.96
N PHE A 190 -6.41 -15.37 -7.81
CA PHE A 190 -5.23 -14.94 -7.06
C PHE A 190 -4.44 -16.12 -6.49
N VAL A 191 -3.12 -16.04 -6.57
CA VAL A 191 -2.15 -17.02 -6.06
C VAL A 191 -1.01 -16.26 -5.41
N ALA A 192 -0.57 -16.66 -4.21
CA ALA A 192 0.63 -16.10 -3.58
C ALA A 192 1.43 -17.11 -2.76
N ASN A 193 2.71 -16.82 -2.56
CA ASN A 193 3.62 -17.60 -1.72
C ASN A 193 3.57 -17.23 -0.22
N PHE A 194 2.61 -16.40 0.18
CA PHE A 194 2.36 -16.01 1.57
C PHE A 194 0.86 -16.09 1.88
N PRO A 195 0.49 -16.24 3.17
CA PRO A 195 -0.90 -16.15 3.57
C PRO A 195 -1.43 -14.77 3.22
N ILE A 196 -2.50 -14.72 2.44
CA ILE A 196 -3.23 -13.49 2.24
C ILE A 196 -4.26 -13.43 3.35
N ASP A 197 -4.19 -12.39 4.17
CA ASP A 197 -5.26 -12.06 5.11
C ASP A 197 -6.49 -11.64 4.31
N HIS A 198 -7.28 -12.62 3.89
CA HIS A 198 -8.48 -12.42 3.09
C HIS A 198 -9.58 -11.83 3.98
N ASP A 199 -9.91 -10.56 3.76
CA ASP A 199 -11.31 -10.16 3.72
C ASP A 199 -11.63 -9.82 2.26
N LEU A 200 -12.07 -10.85 1.52
CA LEU A 200 -12.68 -10.70 0.21
C LEU A 200 -14.06 -10.07 0.38
N GLY A 201 -14.10 -8.77 0.67
CA GLY A 201 -15.31 -7.97 0.53
C GLY A 201 -15.43 -7.49 -0.91
N GLU A 202 -16.61 -7.59 -1.53
CA GLU A 202 -16.95 -6.75 -2.69
C GLU A 202 -16.97 -5.24 -2.31
N THR A 203 -16.76 -4.93 -1.04
CA THR A 203 -16.66 -3.59 -0.47
C THR A 203 -15.19 -3.24 -0.21
N ASP A 204 -14.72 -2.18 -0.88
CA ASP A 204 -13.33 -1.68 -0.89
C ASP A 204 -12.84 -1.01 0.41
N GLU A 205 -13.63 -1.05 1.48
CA GLU A 205 -13.09 -0.72 2.79
C GLU A 205 -12.46 -1.99 3.34
N PRO A 206 -11.11 -2.06 3.49
CA PRO A 206 -10.54 -3.14 4.27
C PRO A 206 -11.31 -3.15 5.58
N ASN A 207 -11.72 -4.33 6.04
CA ASN A 207 -12.42 -4.46 7.31
C ASN A 207 -11.59 -3.69 8.35
N LEU A 208 -12.05 -2.50 8.72
CA LEU A 208 -11.25 -1.51 9.47
C LEU A 208 -10.82 -2.10 10.83
N PHE A 209 -11.48 -3.19 11.25
CA PHE A 209 -11.22 -3.97 12.44
C PHE A 209 -9.94 -4.84 12.38
N LYS A 210 -9.39 -5.17 11.20
CA LYS A 210 -8.15 -5.97 11.07
C LYS A 210 -6.96 -5.18 10.56
N PHE A 211 -7.19 -4.07 9.86
CA PHE A 211 -6.12 -3.23 9.34
C PHE A 211 -5.44 -2.49 10.47
N GLN A 212 -4.18 -2.78 10.76
CA GLN A 212 -3.42 -2.11 11.82
C GLN A 212 -2.71 -0.88 11.25
N GLU A 213 -3.37 0.28 11.33
CA GLU A 213 -2.74 1.55 11.01
C GLU A 213 -2.01 2.10 12.26
N PRO A 214 -0.79 2.61 12.11
CA PRO A 214 -0.13 3.32 13.19
C PRO A 214 -0.89 4.63 13.47
N ARG A 215 -1.34 4.79 14.72
CA ARG A 215 -1.99 6.00 15.23
C ARG A 215 -0.99 6.87 15.96
N ILE A 216 -1.00 8.16 15.65
CA ILE A 216 -0.16 9.15 16.33
C ILE A 216 -0.94 9.75 17.49
N VAL A 217 -0.41 9.63 18.70
CA VAL A 217 -1.00 10.17 19.93
C VAL A 217 -0.11 11.27 20.50
N ILE A 218 -0.68 12.47 20.66
CA ILE A 218 0.01 13.63 21.27
C ILE A 218 -0.51 13.81 22.70
N GLY A 219 0.32 13.45 23.68
CA GLY A 219 0.01 13.61 25.10
C GLY A 219 0.18 15.04 25.60
N GLY A 220 0.36 15.20 26.92
CA GLY A 220 0.57 16.51 27.56
C GLY A 220 -0.72 17.33 27.76
N PRO A 221 -0.62 18.48 28.45
CA PRO A 221 -1.76 19.30 28.82
C PRO A 221 -2.50 19.87 27.60
N GLY A 222 -3.71 20.37 27.83
CA GLY A 222 -4.51 21.08 26.83
C GLY A 222 -4.30 22.60 26.83
N THR A 223 -3.36 23.10 27.62
CA THR A 223 -3.09 24.53 27.80
C THR A 223 -1.60 24.82 27.73
N ILE A 224 -1.26 26.07 27.39
CA ILE A 224 0.10 26.60 27.36
C ILE A 224 0.05 28.08 27.77
N PRO A 225 0.93 28.57 28.65
CA PRO A 225 0.94 29.99 28.96
C PRO A 225 1.37 30.85 27.76
N ALA A 226 0.88 32.09 27.70
CA ALA A 226 1.28 33.05 26.65
C ALA A 226 2.81 33.23 26.59
N GLY A 227 3.37 33.17 25.37
CA GLY A 227 4.82 33.31 25.13
C GLY A 227 5.69 32.13 25.56
N GLU A 228 5.13 31.15 26.28
CA GLU A 228 5.88 30.02 26.83
C GLU A 228 6.05 28.87 25.83
N ARG A 229 6.90 27.92 26.21
CA ARG A 229 7.16 26.67 25.49
C ARG A 229 6.61 25.46 26.23
N LEU A 230 6.24 24.43 25.48
CA LEU A 230 5.77 23.15 25.98
C LEU A 230 6.36 22.01 25.15
N ASP A 231 6.86 20.98 25.84
CA ASP A 231 7.26 19.72 25.22
C ASP A 231 6.13 18.70 25.38
N LEU A 232 5.59 18.23 24.26
CA LEU A 232 4.48 17.29 24.20
C LEU A 232 5.02 15.89 23.87
N PRO A 233 4.74 14.86 24.68
CA PRO A 233 5.11 13.50 24.34
C PRO A 233 4.28 13.02 23.13
N VAL A 234 4.94 12.33 22.21
CA VAL A 234 4.33 11.73 21.02
C VAL A 234 4.53 10.22 21.11
N ARG A 235 3.48 9.45 20.82
CA ARG A 235 3.53 7.99 20.75
C ARG A 235 2.90 7.46 19.47
N LEU A 236 3.46 6.37 18.96
CA LEU A 236 2.87 5.55 17.92
C LEU A 236 2.21 4.33 18.52
N GLN A 237 0.93 4.13 18.22
CA GLN A 237 0.14 3.03 18.75
C GLN A 237 -0.57 2.27 17.64
N TRP A 238 -0.79 0.97 17.84
CA TRP A 238 -1.75 0.22 17.03
C TRP A 238 -3.18 0.59 17.39
N ASN A 239 -4.13 0.07 16.62
CA ASN A 239 -5.55 0.35 16.83
C ASN A 239 -6.10 -0.13 18.18
N ASP A 240 -5.46 -1.14 18.79
CA ASP A 240 -5.78 -1.62 20.13
C ASP A 240 -5.17 -0.76 21.26
N GLY A 241 -4.42 0.29 20.91
CA GLY A 241 -3.77 1.21 21.85
C GLY A 241 -2.40 0.74 22.33
N SER A 242 -1.93 -0.44 21.92
CA SER A 242 -0.58 -0.91 22.24
C SER A 242 0.49 -0.08 21.53
N LEU A 243 1.64 0.11 22.20
CA LEU A 243 2.78 0.86 21.65
C LEU A 243 3.45 0.08 20.51
N ILE A 244 3.83 0.78 19.45
CA ILE A 244 4.64 0.21 18.36
C ILE A 244 6.12 0.33 18.74
N ALA A 245 6.61 -0.58 19.59
CA ALA A 245 7.90 -0.48 20.25
C ALA A 245 9.13 -0.61 19.33
N ASP A 246 8.94 -1.08 18.10
CA ASP A 246 9.98 -1.22 17.06
C ASP A 246 9.86 -0.16 15.96
N ALA A 247 8.99 0.85 16.15
CA ALA A 247 8.87 1.95 15.21
C ALA A 247 10.03 2.94 15.34
N GLU A 248 10.78 3.07 14.24
CA GLU A 248 11.83 4.05 14.02
C GLU A 248 11.44 4.91 12.80
N THR A 249 11.04 6.16 13.03
CA THR A 249 10.47 7.00 11.96
C THR A 249 10.63 8.50 12.24
N LEU A 250 10.36 9.31 11.23
CA LEU A 250 10.33 10.76 11.30
C LEU A 250 8.93 11.27 10.98
N LEU A 251 8.26 11.85 11.97
CA LEU A 251 6.98 12.53 11.76
C LEU A 251 7.19 13.98 11.36
N PHE A 252 6.24 14.52 10.61
CA PHE A 252 6.24 15.88 10.08
C PHE A 252 5.17 16.70 10.78
N ALA A 253 5.56 17.85 11.32
CA ALA A 253 4.73 18.75 12.09
C ALA A 253 4.49 20.07 11.36
N GLU A 254 3.26 20.57 11.41
CA GLU A 254 2.84 21.87 10.88
C GLU A 254 2.10 22.66 11.96
N ALA A 255 2.53 23.89 12.23
CA ALA A 255 1.78 24.84 13.04
C ALA A 255 0.76 25.55 12.15
N VAL A 256 -0.52 25.38 12.48
CA VAL A 256 -1.59 26.22 11.93
C VAL A 256 -1.64 27.56 12.67
N SER A 257 -1.38 27.53 13.98
CA SER A 257 -1.20 28.70 14.84
C SER A 257 -0.20 28.37 15.95
N GLY A 258 0.52 29.37 16.44
CA GLY A 258 1.68 29.20 17.33
C GLY A 258 2.97 28.92 16.56
N PHE A 259 4.02 28.52 17.27
CA PHE A 259 5.35 28.32 16.69
C PHE A 259 5.91 26.94 16.99
N LEU A 260 6.52 26.32 15.99
CA LEU A 260 7.27 25.06 16.10
C LEU A 260 8.74 25.31 15.84
N PRO A 261 9.62 25.19 16.86
CA PRO A 261 11.07 25.31 16.66
C PRO A 261 11.64 24.24 15.72
N ARG A 262 10.96 23.10 15.59
CA ARG A 262 11.28 22.01 14.66
C ARG A 262 9.99 21.48 14.03
N SER A 263 10.01 21.28 12.72
CA SER A 263 8.89 20.71 11.94
C SER A 263 9.00 19.19 11.77
N ARG A 264 9.91 18.55 12.49
CA ARG A 264 10.17 17.11 12.43
C ARG A 264 10.29 16.56 13.84
N VAL A 265 9.65 15.43 14.08
CA VAL A 265 9.68 14.70 15.35
C VAL A 265 10.29 13.34 15.08
N GLU A 266 11.47 13.11 15.65
CA GLU A 266 12.11 11.80 15.65
C GLU A 266 11.32 10.89 16.60
N ILE A 267 10.95 9.72 16.11
CA ILE A 267 10.34 8.65 16.87
C ILE A 267 11.35 7.52 16.96
N ALA A 268 11.69 7.15 18.18
CA ALA A 268 12.52 6.00 18.50
C ALA A 268 11.74 5.09 19.46
N GLN A 269 11.73 3.79 19.18
CA GLN A 269 10.96 2.80 19.93
C GLN A 269 9.48 3.18 20.12
N GLY A 270 8.89 3.80 19.10
CA GLY A 270 7.50 4.26 19.12
C GLY A 270 7.22 5.53 19.93
N GLU A 271 8.24 6.18 20.52
CA GLU A 271 8.09 7.40 21.31
C GLU A 271 8.93 8.58 20.78
N GLY A 272 8.46 9.79 21.02
CA GLY A 272 9.20 11.01 20.71
C GLY A 272 8.66 12.24 21.44
N SER A 273 9.17 13.42 21.09
CA SER A 273 8.76 14.68 21.72
C SER A 273 8.62 15.81 20.70
N LEU A 274 7.50 16.52 20.79
CA LEU A 274 7.15 17.66 19.96
C LEU A 274 7.22 18.93 20.81
N ARG A 275 8.13 19.85 20.46
CA ARG A 275 8.21 21.16 21.11
C ARG A 275 7.31 22.18 20.40
N VAL A 276 6.51 22.89 21.17
CA VAL A 276 5.64 23.97 20.69
C VAL A 276 5.78 25.22 21.56
N MET A 277 5.54 26.39 20.98
CA MET A 277 5.55 27.67 21.68
C MET A 277 4.31 28.50 21.34
N ALA A 278 3.75 29.18 22.34
CA ALA A 278 2.70 30.19 22.18
C ALA A 278 3.32 31.56 21.85
N LEU A 279 4.34 31.57 20.98
CA LEU A 279 5.10 32.77 20.65
C LEU A 279 4.21 33.77 19.92
N GLY A 280 4.08 34.98 20.48
CA GLY A 280 3.27 36.05 19.91
C GLY A 280 1.76 35.80 20.01
N LEU A 281 1.32 34.90 20.89
CA LEU A 281 -0.09 34.67 21.18
C LEU A 281 -0.46 35.17 22.58
N ASP A 282 -1.65 35.75 22.67
CA ASP A 282 -2.26 36.27 23.90
C ASP A 282 -3.16 35.22 24.58
N ALA A 283 -3.43 35.43 25.87
CA ALA A 283 -4.36 34.60 26.61
C ALA A 283 -5.76 34.62 25.96
N GLY A 284 -6.36 33.44 25.80
CA GLY A 284 -7.61 33.23 25.08
C GLY A 284 -7.44 32.79 23.63
N GLU A 285 -6.25 32.91 23.05
CA GLU A 285 -5.94 32.37 21.72
C GLU A 285 -5.65 30.85 21.76
N ARG A 286 -5.33 30.28 20.59
CA ARG A 286 -5.10 28.84 20.46
C ARG A 286 -3.86 28.55 19.65
N VAL A 287 -3.10 27.57 20.11
CA VAL A 287 -2.06 26.90 19.32
C VAL A 287 -2.65 25.63 18.72
N ARG A 288 -2.54 25.48 17.40
CA ARG A 288 -2.98 24.27 16.69
C ARG A 288 -1.83 23.68 15.90
N ILE A 289 -1.54 22.43 16.18
CA ILE A 289 -0.47 21.66 15.54
C ILE A 289 -1.07 20.47 14.83
N LYS A 290 -0.62 20.20 13.61
CA LYS A 290 -0.86 18.95 12.89
C LYS A 290 0.41 18.13 12.89
N LEU A 291 0.26 16.82 13.05
CA LEU A 291 1.37 15.86 12.98
C LEU A 291 0.97 14.72 12.05
N GLY A 292 1.92 14.19 11.28
CA GLY A 292 1.66 13.11 10.35
C GLY A 292 2.92 12.56 9.72
N PHE A 293 2.73 11.72 8.71
CA PHE A 293 3.82 11.19 7.89
C PHE A 293 4.09 12.12 6.71
N ARG A 294 5.23 11.93 6.04
CA ARG A 294 5.69 12.81 4.95
C ARG A 294 4.61 13.11 3.91
N ASN A 295 3.91 12.07 3.47
CA ASN A 295 2.88 12.13 2.43
C ASN A 295 1.46 12.12 3.01
N TRP A 296 1.32 12.11 4.34
CA TRP A 296 0.03 12.07 5.04
C TRP A 296 0.07 12.96 6.30
N LEU A 297 0.14 14.27 6.06
CA LEU A 297 0.15 15.27 7.13
C LEU A 297 -1.25 15.47 7.69
N GLY A 298 -1.34 15.72 9.00
CA GLY A 298 -2.63 15.88 9.69
C GLY A 298 -3.33 14.56 9.99
N ALA A 299 -2.55 13.48 10.12
CA ALA A 299 -3.03 12.21 10.66
C ALA A 299 -3.56 12.37 12.09
N THR A 300 -3.05 13.35 12.83
CA THR A 300 -3.55 13.78 14.13
C THR A 300 -3.36 15.28 14.31
N ASP A 301 -4.13 15.88 15.22
CA ASP A 301 -3.96 17.28 15.63
C ASP A 301 -3.99 17.46 17.15
N LYS A 302 -3.29 18.50 17.61
CA LYS A 302 -3.31 18.95 19.00
C LYS A 302 -3.74 20.41 19.03
N LEU A 303 -4.73 20.69 19.87
CA LEU A 303 -5.18 22.04 20.17
C LEU A 303 -4.79 22.36 21.62
N LEU A 304 -4.13 23.50 21.82
CA LEU A 304 -3.81 24.04 23.14
C LEU A 304 -4.46 25.41 23.28
N SER A 305 -5.11 25.66 24.41
CA SER A 305 -5.58 27.00 24.78
C SER A 305 -4.45 27.80 25.40
N VAL A 306 -4.28 29.04 24.98
CA VAL A 306 -3.31 29.96 25.58
C VAL A 306 -3.91 30.56 26.85
N ILE A 307 -3.19 30.46 27.97
CA ILE A 307 -3.62 30.97 29.29
C ILE A 307 -2.67 32.03 29.84
#